data_AF-A0A7S2BMR0-F1
#
_entry.id   AF-A0A7S2BMR0-F1
#
_cell.length_a   1.000
_cell.length_b   1.000
_cell.length_c   1.000
_cell.angle_alpha   90.00
_cell.angle_beta   90.00
_cell.angle_gamma   90.00
#
_symmetry.space_group_name_H-M   'P 1'
#
loop_
_entity.id
_entity.type
_entity.pdbx_description
1 polymer ?
#
loop_
_entity_poly.entity_id
_entity_poly.type
_entity_poly.pdbx_seq_one_letter_code
_entity_poly.pdbx_strand_id
1 'polypeptide(L)'
;NSSMWWEGGSVTKGLVGEARSGLLGASNARFVRWNPSPISVDMSAGPAFVKAHIPRSVAVVVNKTHISAKVRSVMRLAAKKYLMKAYVHWYQQQGLELADFEAAFEAAGDVVRSYDQVAKSRHRV
;
A
#
# COMPACT_ATOMS: atom_id res chain seq x y z
N ASN A 1 3.00 -8.11 -2.16
CA ASN A 1 3.11 -8.26 -3.62
C ASN A 1 3.06 -6.87 -4.24
N SER A 2 3.84 -6.62 -5.27
CA SER A 2 3.89 -5.34 -5.98
C SER A 2 3.67 -5.58 -7.46
N SER A 3 2.76 -4.82 -8.07
CA SER A 3 2.43 -4.97 -9.48
C SER A 3 2.85 -3.73 -10.24
N MET A 4 3.47 -3.94 -11.41
CA MET A 4 3.85 -2.87 -12.32
C MET A 4 3.10 -3.07 -13.64
N TRP A 5 2.34 -2.07 -14.04
CA TRP A 5 1.62 -2.06 -15.31
C TRP A 5 2.25 -1.03 -16.24
N TRP A 6 2.76 -1.48 -17.37
CA TRP A 6 3.49 -0.65 -18.33
C TRP A 6 2.65 -0.43 -19.57
N GLU A 7 2.57 0.80 -20.04
CA GLU A 7 1.82 1.15 -21.24
C GLU A 7 2.68 1.94 -22.21
N GLY A 8 2.42 1.78 -23.52
CA GLY A 8 3.02 2.56 -24.60
C GLY A 8 3.67 1.70 -25.68
N GLY A 9 3.59 2.16 -26.93
CA GLY A 9 4.11 1.43 -28.09
C GLY A 9 5.64 1.24 -28.10
N SER A 10 6.37 1.96 -27.24
CA SER A 10 7.83 1.81 -27.06
C SER A 10 8.23 0.84 -25.95
N VAL A 11 7.27 0.24 -25.22
CA VAL A 11 7.55 -0.68 -24.11
C VAL A 11 7.87 -2.07 -24.65
N THR A 12 9.10 -2.53 -24.41
CA THR A 12 9.57 -3.87 -24.81
C THR A 12 9.78 -4.77 -23.60
N LYS A 13 9.68 -6.09 -23.80
CA LYS A 13 9.94 -7.08 -22.73
C LYS A 13 11.35 -6.94 -22.14
N GLY A 14 12.34 -6.59 -22.96
CA GLY A 14 13.73 -6.39 -22.52
C GLY A 14 13.85 -5.22 -21.55
N LEU A 15 13.31 -4.06 -21.91
CA LEU A 15 13.28 -2.86 -21.06
C LEU A 15 12.64 -3.16 -19.70
N VAL A 16 11.50 -3.84 -19.71
CA VAL A 16 10.76 -4.13 -18.50
C VAL A 16 11.47 -5.19 -17.63
N GLY A 17 12.12 -6.17 -18.26
CA GLY A 17 12.97 -7.15 -17.58
C GLY A 17 14.16 -6.50 -16.88
N GLU A 18 14.84 -5.57 -17.55
CA GLU A 18 15.95 -4.80 -16.98
C GLU A 18 15.49 -3.95 -15.79
N ALA A 19 14.38 -3.21 -15.95
CA ALA A 19 13.82 -2.40 -14.86
C ALA A 19 13.43 -3.25 -13.64
N ARG A 20 12.83 -4.42 -13.86
CA ARG A 20 12.50 -5.38 -12.79
C ARG A 20 13.76 -5.89 -12.09
N SER A 21 14.80 -6.27 -12.85
CA SER A 21 16.07 -6.74 -12.30
C SER A 21 16.76 -5.65 -11.47
N GLY A 22 16.77 -4.41 -11.98
CA GLY A 22 17.32 -3.26 -11.26
C GLY A 22 16.61 -3.01 -9.93
N LEU A 23 15.28 -3.15 -9.88
CA LEU A 23 14.52 -2.98 -8.64
C LEU A 23 14.76 -4.11 -7.64
N LEU A 24 14.95 -5.35 -8.11
CA LEU A 24 15.29 -6.48 -7.24
C LEU A 24 16.69 -6.33 -6.63
N GLY A 25 17.67 -5.84 -7.39
CA GLY A 25 19.04 -5.60 -6.92
C GLY A 25 19.25 -4.30 -6.16
N ALA A 26 18.24 -3.43 -6.05
CA ALA A 26 18.39 -2.12 -5.42
C ALA A 26 18.62 -2.24 -3.91
N SER A 27 19.67 -1.60 -3.39
CA SER A 27 20.07 -1.69 -1.98
C SER A 27 19.03 -1.15 -0.97
N ASN A 28 18.13 -0.29 -1.44
CA ASN A 28 17.02 0.31 -0.70
C ASN A 28 15.70 -0.46 -0.84
N ALA A 29 15.64 -1.47 -1.72
CA ALA A 29 14.49 -2.37 -1.82
C ALA A 29 14.65 -3.52 -0.83
N ARG A 30 13.59 -3.78 -0.06
CA ARG A 30 13.51 -4.91 0.86
C ARG A 30 12.18 -5.60 0.69
N PHE A 31 12.22 -6.92 0.53
CA PHE A 31 11.05 -7.75 0.29
C PHE A 31 10.87 -8.76 1.43
N VAL A 32 9.66 -9.26 1.59
CA VAL A 32 9.35 -10.27 2.61
C VAL A 32 9.93 -11.63 2.23
N ARG A 33 10.46 -12.38 3.20
CA ARG A 33 11.16 -13.66 2.96
C ARG A 33 10.30 -14.74 2.35
N TRP A 34 9.02 -14.79 2.71
CA TRP A 34 8.10 -15.82 2.26
C TRP A 34 7.60 -15.60 0.82
N ASN A 35 7.88 -14.46 0.19
CA ASN A 35 7.45 -14.19 -1.18
C ASN A 35 8.66 -14.22 -2.14
N PRO A 36 8.87 -15.33 -2.89
CA PRO A 36 9.97 -15.47 -3.82
C PRO A 36 9.79 -14.64 -5.11
N SER A 37 8.59 -14.15 -5.39
CA SER A 37 8.27 -13.35 -6.58
C SER A 37 7.55 -12.06 -6.18
N PRO A 38 8.29 -11.07 -5.63
CA PRO A 38 7.69 -9.88 -5.05
C PRO A 38 7.14 -8.86 -6.05
N ILE A 39 7.53 -8.97 -7.32
CA ILE A 39 7.16 -8.05 -8.39
C ILE A 39 6.51 -8.84 -9.52
N SER A 40 5.24 -8.56 -9.78
CA SER A 40 4.54 -8.92 -11.01
C SER A 40 4.56 -7.76 -12.00
N VAL A 41 4.51 -8.10 -13.28
CA VAL A 41 4.63 -7.15 -14.38
C VAL A 41 3.59 -7.49 -15.42
N ASP A 42 2.92 -6.47 -15.93
CA ASP A 42 2.00 -6.55 -17.07
C ASP A 42 2.29 -5.39 -18.05
N MET A 43 1.98 -5.59 -19.32
CA MET A 43 2.33 -4.70 -20.43
C MET A 43 1.16 -4.53 -21.40
N SER A 44 0.91 -3.29 -21.81
CA SER A 44 -0.05 -2.94 -22.85
C SER A 44 0.60 -2.07 -23.92
N ALA A 45 0.32 -2.36 -25.19
CA ALA A 45 0.74 -1.51 -26.31
C ALA A 45 -0.14 -0.25 -26.45
N GLY A 46 -1.20 -0.14 -25.64
CA GLY A 46 -2.08 1.01 -25.62
C GLY A 46 -1.35 2.32 -25.32
N PRO A 47 -1.90 3.47 -25.75
CA PRO A 47 -1.27 4.75 -25.52
C PRO A 47 -1.30 5.12 -24.03
N ALA A 48 -0.12 5.23 -23.43
CA ALA A 48 0.08 5.62 -22.03
C ALA A 48 -0.75 6.85 -21.62
N PHE A 49 -0.68 7.93 -22.40
CA PHE A 49 -1.51 9.13 -22.24
C PHE A 49 -1.64 9.85 -23.59
N VAL A 50 -2.73 9.61 -24.32
CA VAL A 50 -2.96 10.16 -25.67
C VAL A 50 -2.84 11.69 -25.71
N LYS A 51 -3.41 12.39 -24.72
CA LYS A 51 -3.44 13.87 -24.68
C LYS A 51 -2.07 14.50 -24.38
N ALA A 52 -1.18 13.79 -23.70
CA ALA A 52 0.09 14.31 -23.24
C ALA A 52 1.28 13.89 -24.12
N HIS A 53 1.03 13.18 -25.23
CA HIS A 53 2.06 12.67 -26.15
C HIS A 53 3.18 11.89 -25.43
N ILE A 54 2.86 11.24 -24.31
CA ILE A 54 3.83 10.49 -23.51
C ILE A 54 4.07 9.13 -24.19
N PRO A 55 5.32 8.77 -24.53
CA PRO A 55 5.62 7.56 -25.30
C PRO A 55 5.48 6.26 -24.50
N ARG A 56 5.52 6.36 -23.16
CA ARG A 56 5.35 5.25 -22.22
C ARG A 56 5.02 5.72 -20.80
N SER A 57 4.25 4.94 -20.06
CA SER A 57 3.94 5.15 -18.64
C SER A 57 4.13 3.84 -17.85
N VAL A 58 4.24 3.99 -16.53
CA VAL A 58 4.17 2.85 -15.62
C VAL A 58 3.29 3.21 -14.42
N ALA A 59 2.31 2.38 -14.14
CA ALA A 59 1.52 2.41 -12.92
C ALA A 59 2.06 1.34 -11.96
N VAL A 60 2.36 1.74 -10.73
CA VAL A 60 2.92 0.83 -9.73
C VAL A 60 1.98 0.73 -8.53
N VAL A 61 1.51 -0.47 -8.23
CA VAL A 61 0.72 -0.77 -7.04
C VAL A 61 1.62 -1.53 -6.06
N VAL A 62 1.87 -0.93 -4.90
CA VAL A 62 2.78 -1.50 -3.91
C VAL A 62 2.06 -1.77 -2.59
N ASN A 63 2.03 -3.04 -2.17
CA ASN A 63 1.68 -3.38 -0.80
C ASN A 63 2.94 -3.31 0.08
N LYS A 64 3.10 -2.22 0.84
CA LYS A 64 4.21 -1.99 1.78
C LYS A 64 3.73 -1.99 3.22
N THR A 65 4.49 -2.65 4.11
CA THR A 65 4.21 -2.67 5.55
C THR A 65 4.22 -1.29 6.21
N HIS A 66 4.83 -0.28 5.58
CA HIS A 66 4.83 1.11 6.05
C HIS A 66 3.43 1.74 6.13
N ILE A 67 2.41 1.13 5.50
CA ILE A 67 1.01 1.57 5.66
C ILE A 67 0.56 1.58 7.13
N SER A 68 1.13 0.72 7.99
CA SER A 68 0.83 0.67 9.42
C SER A 68 1.09 2.00 10.13
N ALA A 69 2.11 2.76 9.70
CA ALA A 69 2.40 4.09 10.25
C ALA A 69 1.28 5.08 9.97
N LYS A 70 0.69 5.03 8.76
CA LYS A 70 -0.43 5.91 8.39
C LYS A 70 -1.69 5.54 9.15
N VAL A 71 -2.00 4.24 9.27
CA VAL A 71 -3.13 3.75 10.07
C VAL A 71 -2.99 4.20 11.52
N ARG A 72 -1.81 4.02 12.13
CA ARG A 72 -1.52 4.49 13.50
C ARG A 72 -1.73 6.00 13.66
N SER A 73 -1.33 6.80 12.67
CA SER A 73 -1.56 8.25 12.68
C SER A 73 -3.05 8.60 12.66
N VAL A 74 -3.87 7.89 11.88
CA VAL A 74 -5.32 8.08 11.84
C VAL A 74 -5.95 7.66 13.16
N MET A 75 -5.59 6.49 13.68
CA MET A 75 -6.06 5.99 14.97
C MET A 75 -5.75 6.97 16.10
N ARG A 76 -4.53 7.54 16.15
CA ARG A 76 -4.15 8.53 17.17
C ARG A 76 -5.06 9.76 17.14
N LEU A 77 -5.37 10.27 15.95
CA LEU A 77 -6.27 11.42 15.80
C LEU A 77 -7.70 11.06 16.21
N ALA A 78 -8.18 9.88 15.79
CA ALA A 78 -9.51 9.39 16.12
C ALA A 78 -9.67 9.16 17.62
N ALA A 79 -8.71 8.50 18.26
CA ALA A 79 -8.68 8.28 19.71
C ALA A 79 -8.68 9.60 20.48
N LYS A 80 -7.91 10.62 20.03
CA LYS A 80 -7.94 11.95 20.64
C LYS A 80 -9.35 12.57 20.59
N LYS A 81 -10.05 12.45 19.46
CA LYS A 81 -11.43 12.97 19.34
C LYS A 81 -12.42 12.18 20.21
N TYR A 82 -12.29 10.86 20.21
CA TYR A 82 -13.12 9.96 21.01
C TYR A 82 -12.98 10.22 22.51
N LEU A 83 -11.75 10.36 23.02
CA LEU A 83 -11.47 10.70 24.43
C LEU A 83 -12.10 12.04 24.85
N MET A 84 -12.14 13.01 23.94
CA MET A 84 -12.79 14.30 24.15
C MET A 84 -14.31 14.26 23.90
N LYS A 85 -14.89 13.08 23.61
CA LYS A 85 -16.29 12.88 23.19
C LYS A 85 -16.73 13.80 22.05
N ALA A 86 -15.77 14.23 21.22
CA ALA A 86 -16.04 15.16 20.14
C ALA A 86 -16.81 14.45 19.02
N TYR A 87 -17.95 15.02 18.64
CA TYR A 87 -18.85 14.52 17.59
C TYR A 87 -19.50 13.15 17.83
N VAL A 88 -19.25 12.48 18.96
CA VAL A 88 -19.77 11.13 19.24
C VAL A 88 -21.30 11.06 19.19
N HIS A 89 -21.99 12.09 19.70
CA HIS A 89 -23.45 12.14 19.71
C HIS A 89 -24.09 12.05 18.31
N TRP A 90 -23.43 12.54 17.26
CA TRP A 90 -23.93 12.43 15.89
C TRP A 90 -23.98 10.97 15.43
N TYR A 91 -23.01 10.15 15.85
CA TYR A 91 -22.99 8.72 15.53
C TYR A 91 -24.01 7.95 16.37
N GLN A 92 -24.19 8.32 17.63
CA GLN A 92 -25.22 7.72 18.50
C GLN A 92 -26.64 7.97 17.98
N GLN A 93 -26.90 9.14 17.41
CA GLN A 93 -28.17 9.45 16.74
C GLN A 93 -28.45 8.56 15.51
N GLN A 94 -27.40 7.98 14.92
CA GLN A 94 -27.50 7.01 13.82
C GLN A 94 -27.50 5.55 14.31
N GLY A 95 -27.55 5.34 15.63
CA GLY A 95 -27.61 4.00 16.24
C GLY A 95 -26.26 3.36 16.53
N LEU A 96 -25.14 4.08 16.44
CA LEU A 96 -23.83 3.54 16.85
C LEU A 96 -23.62 3.69 18.36
N GLU A 97 -23.07 2.66 18.98
CA GLU A 97 -22.71 2.64 20.39
C GLU A 97 -21.24 2.99 20.61
N LEU A 98 -20.88 3.33 21.85
CA LEU A 98 -19.47 3.56 22.21
C LEU A 98 -18.60 2.30 21.97
N ALA A 99 -19.18 1.12 22.19
CA ALA A 99 -18.54 -0.16 21.96
C ALA A 99 -18.13 -0.36 20.48
N ASP A 100 -18.86 0.23 19.52
CA ASP A 100 -18.52 0.14 18.09
C ASP A 100 -17.19 0.87 17.79
N PHE A 101 -16.94 2.00 18.45
CA PHE A 101 -15.68 2.73 18.33
C PHE A 101 -14.52 1.92 18.93
N GLU A 102 -14.73 1.32 20.09
CA GLU A 102 -13.73 0.48 20.78
C GLU A 102 -13.37 -0.75 19.92
N ALA A 103 -14.39 -1.43 19.37
CA ALA A 103 -14.20 -2.54 18.45
C ALA A 103 -13.43 -2.11 17.18
N ALA A 104 -13.74 -0.94 16.62
CA ALA A 104 -13.02 -0.41 15.47
C ALA A 104 -11.55 -0.07 15.80
N PHE A 105 -11.27 0.44 17.00
CA PHE A 105 -9.90 0.70 17.44
C PHE A 105 -9.10 -0.59 17.61
N GLU A 106 -9.68 -1.63 18.19
CA GLU A 106 -9.00 -2.93 18.32
C GLU A 106 -8.75 -3.56 16.95
N ALA A 107 -9.75 -3.58 16.06
CA ALA A 107 -9.60 -4.12 14.71
C ALA A 107 -8.49 -3.39 13.92
N ALA A 108 -8.44 -2.05 14.00
CA ALA A 108 -7.36 -1.29 13.39
C ALA A 108 -6.00 -1.55 14.06
N GLY A 109 -5.99 -1.79 15.38
CA GLY A 109 -4.83 -2.23 16.15
C GLY A 109 -4.27 -3.56 15.66
N ASP A 110 -5.14 -4.55 15.41
CA ASP A 110 -4.75 -5.85 14.86
C ASP A 110 -4.12 -5.75 13.48
N VAL A 111 -4.65 -4.89 12.62
CA VAL A 111 -4.06 -4.60 11.31
C VAL A 111 -2.63 -4.06 11.49
N VAL A 112 -2.44 -3.08 12.38
CA VAL A 112 -1.11 -2.51 12.66
C VAL A 112 -0.15 -3.57 13.19
N ARG A 113 -0.58 -4.37 14.18
CA ARG A 113 0.21 -5.46 14.77
C ARG A 113 0.65 -6.47 13.70
N SER A 114 -0.28 -6.85 12.82
CA SER A 114 -0.03 -7.79 11.72
C SER A 114 1.03 -7.26 10.74
N TYR A 115 0.90 -6.00 10.30
CA TYR A 115 1.88 -5.39 9.41
C TYR A 115 3.26 -5.20 10.06
N ASP A 116 3.30 -4.85 11.35
CA ASP A 116 4.55 -4.69 12.10
C ASP A 116 5.27 -6.04 12.28
N GLN A 117 4.52 -7.13 12.51
CA GLN A 117 5.08 -8.49 12.55
C GLN A 117 5.69 -8.88 11.20
N VAL A 118 4.96 -8.67 10.10
CA VAL A 118 5.47 -8.96 8.74
C VAL A 118 6.70 -8.10 8.43
N ALA A 119 6.75 -6.85 8.91
CA ALA A 119 7.89 -5.95 8.68
C ALA A 119 9.22 -6.48 9.23
N LYS A 120 9.19 -7.33 10.27
CA LYS A 120 10.38 -7.99 10.84
C LYS A 120 10.93 -9.09 9.94
N SER A 121 10.12 -9.66 9.05
CA SER A 121 10.52 -10.72 8.11
C SER A 121 11.13 -10.20 6.79
N ARG A 122 11.33 -8.89 6.67
CA ARG A 122 11.87 -8.27 5.44
C ARG A 122 13.38 -8.48 5.34
N HIS A 123 13.82 -8.87 4.17
CA HIS A 123 15.22 -9.13 3.83
C HIS A 123 15.56 -8.51 2.47
N ARG A 124 16.85 -8.51 2.14
CA ARG A 124 17.32 -8.21 0.78
C ARG A 124 17.24 -9.49 -0.04
N VAL A 125 16.81 -9.36 -1.29
CA VAL A 125 16.79 -10.44 -2.29
C VAL A 125 18.12 -10.41 -3.04
#